data_AF-I1CR59-F1
#
_entry.id   AF-I1CR59-F1
#
_cell.length_a   1.000
_cell.length_b   1.000
_cell.length_c   1.000
_cell.angle_alpha   90.00
_cell.angle_beta   90.00
_cell.angle_gamma   90.00
#
_symmetry.space_group_name_H-M   'P 1'
#
loop_
_entity.id
_entity.type
_entity.pdbx_description
1 polymer ?
#
loop_
_entity_poly.entity_id
_entity_poly.type
_entity_poly.pdbx_seq_one_letter_code
_entity_poly.pdbx_strand_id
1 'polypeptide(L)'
;MFSKPKFVWDQSQELKGKNLLNLQKPAKDLRLVWQELIGYDATNTIFLTNRQASVIHQPYNVLSVSDYNPSTFESDHTLLMVIRYLENIQRQSNTANYMKQEPFREDTMWYIVTDVMMDRKQHRFTKLGVPWEDVQEQQLRGKQKNMANKAKKVQEAKKAQEAKKAQEAKKAQEAKKNQPKQQEATKKNPEGARRLPQVVTQKIQQLLTQPQGKLRHEHVRANGSEEMKRSESRASRDDELILKAQKRRREESVESVSRDQGKRSRAEQAIARVERERQHSRSTSLDSRSQSDRESVVSDREEQRRFALQQENQRRRDYDDKIRRREHYDEVRKDYDRERSFYDDSRRRGHDDEERRRGYDQEREAQKRREEKEHEAKRKREEEKDREAKRKREAEKEREARQRREEEKEREIQQRRKVEQERKEREAEKETTAEKKQAEKEKQETKVTSTELSNTTSKELQDIIDRFTASISAEIALLNAAFGNK
;
A
#
# COMPACT_ATOMS: atom_id res chain seq x y z
N MET A 1 -18.60 6.86 -4.72
CA MET A 1 -17.29 7.52 -4.95
C MET A 1 -17.47 8.99 -4.67
N PHE A 2 -16.71 9.59 -3.75
CA PHE A 2 -16.71 11.04 -3.58
C PHE A 2 -15.82 11.65 -4.68
N SER A 3 -16.37 12.54 -5.50
CA SER A 3 -15.57 13.31 -6.46
C SER A 3 -14.59 14.21 -5.69
N LYS A 4 -13.39 14.43 -6.25
CA LYS A 4 -12.46 15.43 -5.71
C LYS A 4 -13.17 16.80 -5.64
N PRO A 5 -12.91 17.63 -4.61
CA PRO A 5 -13.49 18.96 -4.53
C PRO A 5 -13.09 19.76 -5.77
N LYS A 6 -14.07 20.40 -6.43
CA LYS A 6 -13.82 21.24 -7.61
C LYS A 6 -13.03 22.49 -7.25
N PHE A 7 -13.24 23.00 -6.04
CA PHE A 7 -12.68 24.25 -5.55
C PHE A 7 -12.54 24.19 -4.02
N VAL A 8 -11.48 24.79 -3.49
CA VAL A 8 -11.26 24.93 -2.04
C VAL A 8 -11.16 26.42 -1.73
N TRP A 9 -12.17 26.95 -1.04
CA TRP A 9 -12.21 28.34 -0.59
C TRP A 9 -11.64 28.43 0.82
N ASP A 10 -10.58 29.22 1.00
CA ASP A 10 -9.93 29.42 2.30
C ASP A 10 -10.16 30.85 2.84
N GLN A 11 -9.71 31.09 4.07
CA GLN A 11 -9.83 32.39 4.73
C GLN A 11 -9.06 33.50 4.01
N SER A 12 -8.01 33.17 3.23
CA SER A 12 -7.25 34.15 2.47
C SER A 12 -8.07 34.75 1.31
N GLN A 13 -9.01 33.98 0.77
CA GLN A 13 -9.93 34.44 -0.26
C GLN A 13 -11.09 35.26 0.31
N GLU A 14 -11.54 34.97 1.54
CA GLU A 14 -12.54 35.78 2.26
C GLU A 14 -12.04 37.22 2.51
N LEU A 15 -10.73 37.39 2.77
CA LEU A 15 -10.12 38.70 3.06
C LEU A 15 -9.92 39.60 1.83
N LYS A 16 -10.06 39.06 0.61
CA LYS A 16 -9.93 39.85 -0.63
C LYS A 16 -11.16 40.71 -0.94
N GLY A 17 -12.27 40.49 -0.24
CA GLY A 17 -13.45 41.35 -0.27
C GLY A 17 -13.13 42.72 0.32
N LYS A 18 -12.71 43.65 -0.55
CA LYS A 18 -12.44 45.06 -0.22
C LYS A 18 -13.71 45.67 0.40
N ASN A 19 -13.79 45.79 1.73
CA ASN A 19 -14.62 46.71 2.54
C ASN A 19 -15.10 46.18 3.92
N LEU A 20 -14.68 44.99 4.39
CA LEU A 20 -15.17 44.44 5.67
C LEU A 20 -14.37 44.87 6.92
N LEU A 21 -13.82 46.10 6.95
CA LEU A 21 -12.96 46.57 8.05
C LEU A 21 -13.67 46.80 9.40
N ASN A 22 -15.00 46.67 9.49
CA ASN A 22 -15.74 46.93 10.74
C ASN A 22 -16.67 45.79 11.21
N LEU A 23 -16.67 44.63 10.56
CA LEU A 23 -17.46 43.48 11.01
C LEU A 23 -16.57 42.54 11.83
N GLN A 24 -16.87 42.39 13.12
CA GLN A 24 -16.15 41.49 14.05
C GLN A 24 -16.08 40.02 13.59
N LYS A 25 -16.86 39.62 12.58
CA LYS A 25 -16.80 38.30 11.94
C LYS A 25 -16.94 38.46 10.43
N PRO A 26 -16.02 37.92 9.60
CA PRO A 26 -16.15 37.99 8.15
C PRO A 26 -17.40 37.23 7.72
N ALA A 27 -18.33 37.94 7.07
CA ALA A 27 -19.47 37.31 6.42
C ALA A 27 -18.99 36.64 5.13
N LYS A 28 -19.40 35.39 4.91
CA LYS A 28 -19.14 34.63 3.70
C LYS A 28 -20.22 34.97 2.68
N ASP A 29 -19.84 35.64 1.60
CA ASP A 29 -20.76 36.02 0.52
C ASP A 29 -20.66 35.02 -0.64
N LEU A 30 -21.75 34.30 -0.90
CA LEU A 30 -21.84 33.34 -2.00
C LEU A 30 -21.71 33.98 -3.39
N ARG A 31 -21.96 35.29 -3.52
CA ARG A 31 -21.80 36.00 -4.80
C ARG A 31 -20.39 35.91 -5.34
N LEU A 32 -19.38 35.91 -4.46
CA LEU A 32 -17.97 35.75 -4.87
C LEU A 32 -17.73 34.36 -5.45
N VAL A 33 -18.35 33.33 -4.88
CA VAL A 33 -18.27 31.95 -5.38
C VAL A 33 -18.94 31.83 -6.76
N TRP A 34 -20.10 32.47 -6.95
CA TRP A 34 -20.83 32.46 -8.23
C TRP A 34 -20.08 33.21 -9.34
N GLN A 35 -19.30 34.23 -9.00
CA GLN A 35 -18.44 34.93 -9.95
C GLN A 35 -17.28 34.05 -10.44
N GLU A 36 -16.70 33.25 -9.55
CA GLU A 36 -15.57 32.36 -9.87
C GLU A 36 -16.01 31.03 -10.54
N LEU A 37 -17.18 30.50 -10.15
CA LEU A 37 -17.68 29.21 -10.63
C LEU A 37 -18.87 29.40 -11.58
N ILE A 38 -18.56 29.45 -12.88
CA ILE A 38 -19.56 29.55 -13.95
C ILE A 38 -20.56 28.39 -13.86
N GLY A 39 -21.86 28.71 -13.92
CA GLY A 39 -22.96 27.75 -13.87
C GLY A 39 -23.56 27.52 -12.48
N TYR A 40 -23.04 28.19 -11.45
CA TYR A 40 -23.62 28.20 -10.11
C TYR A 40 -24.24 29.57 -9.79
N ASP A 41 -25.44 29.55 -9.21
CA ASP A 41 -26.19 30.74 -8.79
C ASP A 41 -27.04 30.45 -7.53
N ALA A 42 -27.90 31.40 -7.14
CA ALA A 42 -28.78 31.25 -5.99
C ALA A 42 -29.80 30.11 -6.13
N THR A 43 -30.11 29.67 -7.34
CA THR A 43 -31.14 28.66 -7.60
C THR A 43 -30.61 27.23 -7.53
N ASN A 44 -29.29 27.04 -7.54
CA ASN A 44 -28.65 25.72 -7.53
C ASN A 44 -27.49 25.58 -6.53
N THR A 45 -27.28 26.58 -5.67
CA THR A 45 -26.21 26.57 -4.65
C THR A 45 -26.79 26.41 -3.23
N ILE A 46 -26.13 25.62 -2.39
CA ILE A 46 -26.45 25.45 -0.97
C ILE A 46 -25.16 25.61 -0.16
N PHE A 47 -25.24 26.30 0.96
CA PHE A 47 -24.15 26.56 1.90
C PHE A 47 -24.40 25.83 3.21
N LEU A 48 -23.60 24.81 3.49
CA LEU A 48 -23.68 24.04 4.72
C LEU A 48 -22.83 24.69 5.82
N THR A 49 -23.43 25.07 6.93
CA THR A 49 -22.70 25.69 8.04
C THR A 49 -23.33 25.42 9.38
N ASN A 50 -22.51 25.43 10.42
CA ASN A 50 -22.94 25.46 11.81
C ASN A 50 -23.20 26.86 12.37
N ARG A 51 -22.94 27.92 11.57
CA ARG A 51 -23.05 29.31 12.00
C ARG A 51 -23.88 30.12 11.02
N GLN A 52 -25.18 30.21 11.25
CA GLN A 52 -26.10 31.00 10.40
C GLN A 52 -25.64 32.46 10.23
N ALA A 53 -25.06 33.05 11.27
CA ALA A 53 -24.55 34.43 11.25
C ALA A 53 -23.44 34.68 10.21
N SER A 54 -22.84 33.63 9.64
CA SER A 54 -21.80 33.77 8.62
C SER A 54 -22.33 34.11 7.23
N VAL A 55 -23.62 33.91 6.93
CA VAL A 55 -24.19 34.13 5.59
C VAL A 55 -25.48 34.96 5.70
N ILE A 56 -25.30 36.24 5.99
CA ILE A 56 -26.41 37.19 6.18
C ILE A 56 -27.11 37.49 4.84
N HIS A 57 -26.37 37.48 3.73
CA HIS A 57 -26.85 37.96 2.44
C HIS A 57 -27.69 36.93 1.65
N GLN A 58 -27.65 35.65 2.01
CA GLN A 58 -28.36 34.57 1.31
C GLN A 58 -29.01 33.57 2.28
N PRO A 59 -29.93 34.00 3.16
CA PRO A 59 -30.47 33.14 4.22
C PRO A 59 -31.15 31.87 3.69
N TYR A 60 -31.73 31.92 2.48
CA TYR A 60 -32.43 30.78 1.87
C TYR A 60 -31.51 29.78 1.17
N ASN A 61 -30.21 30.08 1.04
CA ASN A 61 -29.22 29.15 0.53
C ASN A 61 -28.44 28.48 1.67
N VAL A 62 -28.79 28.72 2.93
CA VAL A 62 -28.02 28.27 4.08
C VAL A 62 -28.70 27.08 4.73
N LEU A 63 -27.99 25.96 4.77
CA LEU A 63 -28.37 24.80 5.57
C LEU A 63 -27.62 24.87 6.90
N SER A 64 -28.35 25.18 7.96
CA SER A 64 -27.82 25.22 9.31
C SER A 64 -27.80 23.81 9.90
N VAL A 65 -26.64 23.40 10.42
CA VAL A 65 -26.45 22.10 11.09
C VAL A 65 -25.87 22.32 12.48
N SER A 66 -26.31 21.57 13.47
CA SER A 66 -25.79 21.62 14.83
C SER A 66 -24.27 21.34 14.87
N ASP A 67 -23.60 21.90 15.88
CA ASP A 67 -22.19 21.64 16.11
C ASP A 67 -21.96 20.15 16.38
N TYR A 68 -21.02 19.54 15.65
CA TYR A 68 -20.66 18.15 15.86
C TYR A 68 -20.11 17.94 17.28
N ASN A 69 -20.79 17.11 18.06
CA ASN A 69 -20.37 16.75 19.40
C ASN A 69 -19.75 15.33 19.40
N PRO A 70 -18.45 15.19 19.67
CA PRO A 70 -17.78 13.89 19.66
C PRO A 70 -18.32 12.93 20.73
N SER A 71 -18.95 13.44 21.79
CA SER A 71 -19.55 12.61 22.84
C SER A 71 -20.81 11.87 22.38
N THR A 72 -21.49 12.35 21.34
CA THR A 72 -22.71 11.74 20.78
C THR A 72 -22.47 11.05 19.45
N PHE A 73 -21.22 10.72 19.11
CA PHE A 73 -20.85 10.20 17.78
C PHE A 73 -21.70 9.01 17.31
N GLU A 74 -22.03 8.06 18.20
CA GLU A 74 -22.79 6.86 17.84
C GLU A 74 -24.26 7.15 17.48
N SER A 75 -24.82 8.24 18.01
CA SER A 75 -26.21 8.65 17.79
C SER A 75 -26.34 9.88 16.89
N ASP A 76 -25.23 10.51 16.51
CA ASP A 76 -25.24 11.68 15.63
C ASP A 76 -25.45 11.23 14.19
N HIS A 77 -26.70 11.26 13.75
CA HIS A 77 -27.09 10.95 12.39
C HIS A 77 -27.33 12.21 11.54
N THR A 78 -26.86 13.38 11.99
CA THR A 78 -27.21 14.66 11.38
C THR A 78 -26.76 14.76 9.93
N LEU A 79 -25.54 14.33 9.62
CA LEU A 79 -25.06 14.32 8.22
C LEU A 79 -25.85 13.35 7.34
N LEU A 80 -26.36 12.24 7.88
CA LEU A 80 -27.22 11.32 7.12
C LEU A 80 -28.58 11.98 6.81
N MET A 81 -29.15 12.72 7.77
CA MET A 81 -30.36 13.52 7.55
C MET A 81 -30.14 14.60 6.49
N VAL A 82 -29.00 15.30 6.56
CA VAL A 82 -28.60 16.31 5.56
C VAL A 82 -28.51 15.68 4.17
N ILE A 83 -27.88 14.52 4.02
CA ILE A 83 -27.78 13.82 2.72
C ILE A 83 -29.19 13.54 2.15
N ARG A 84 -30.11 13.03 2.96
CA ARG A 84 -31.50 12.78 2.53
C ARG A 84 -32.23 14.04 2.11
N TYR A 85 -32.06 15.12 2.87
CA TYR A 85 -32.64 16.41 2.51
C TYR A 85 -32.07 16.94 1.19
N LEU A 86 -30.76 16.81 0.97
CA LEU A 86 -30.11 17.19 -0.29
C LEU A 86 -30.56 16.33 -1.48
N GLU A 87 -30.82 15.03 -1.29
CA GLU A 87 -31.41 14.15 -2.33
C GLU A 87 -32.79 14.66 -2.78
N ASN A 88 -33.59 15.21 -1.87
CA ASN A 88 -34.88 15.83 -2.21
C ASN A 88 -34.71 17.18 -2.91
N ILE A 89 -33.79 18.02 -2.42
CA ILE A 89 -33.50 19.32 -3.04
C ILE A 89 -32.94 19.16 -4.46
N GLN A 90 -32.13 18.14 -4.72
CA GLN A 90 -31.54 17.89 -6.04
C GLN A 90 -32.60 17.72 -7.15
N ARG A 91 -33.83 17.36 -6.79
CA ARG A 91 -34.96 17.22 -7.73
C ARG A 91 -35.68 18.53 -8.03
N GLN A 92 -35.31 19.62 -7.35
CA GLN A 92 -35.95 20.92 -7.46
C GLN A 92 -35.19 21.80 -8.45
N SER A 93 -35.93 22.59 -9.24
CA SER A 93 -35.35 23.55 -10.19
C SER A 93 -34.85 24.83 -9.51
N ASN A 94 -35.33 25.14 -8.30
CA ASN A 94 -34.90 26.31 -7.53
C ASN A 94 -34.74 25.90 -6.05
N THR A 95 -33.49 25.67 -5.66
CA THR A 95 -33.11 25.19 -4.32
C THR A 95 -33.48 26.21 -3.23
N ALA A 96 -33.22 27.50 -3.46
CA ALA A 96 -33.53 28.56 -2.49
C ALA A 96 -35.03 28.68 -2.21
N ASN A 97 -35.88 28.58 -3.25
CA ASN A 97 -37.32 28.63 -3.06
C ASN A 97 -37.83 27.39 -2.30
N TYR A 98 -37.32 26.20 -2.61
CA TYR A 98 -37.67 24.98 -1.89
C TYR A 98 -37.24 25.06 -0.42
N MET A 99 -36.00 25.48 -0.13
CA MET A 99 -35.49 25.62 1.24
C MET A 99 -36.26 26.66 2.05
N LYS A 100 -36.81 27.69 1.39
CA LYS A 100 -37.71 28.67 2.02
C LYS A 100 -39.05 28.05 2.42
N GLN A 101 -39.60 27.16 1.60
CA GLN A 101 -40.90 26.51 1.85
C GLN A 101 -40.78 25.37 2.86
N GLU A 102 -39.76 24.53 2.69
CA GLU A 102 -39.50 23.32 3.47
C GLU A 102 -38.10 23.40 4.11
N PRO A 103 -37.89 24.26 5.13
CA PRO A 103 -36.58 24.42 5.75
C PRO A 103 -36.12 23.12 6.43
N PHE A 104 -34.82 22.83 6.35
CA PHE A 104 -34.25 21.68 7.07
C PHE A 104 -34.41 21.84 8.57
N ARG A 105 -34.90 20.79 9.21
CA ARG A 105 -34.98 20.69 10.67
C ARG A 105 -34.49 19.33 11.12
N GLU A 106 -33.67 19.32 12.16
CA GLU A 106 -33.08 18.10 12.74
C GLU A 106 -34.11 17.28 13.54
N ASP A 107 -35.22 17.91 13.95
CA ASP A 107 -36.34 17.28 14.67
C ASP A 107 -37.28 16.48 13.75
N THR A 108 -37.21 16.70 12.45
CA THR A 108 -38.06 16.03 11.47
C THR A 108 -37.58 14.59 11.30
N MET A 109 -38.49 13.62 11.40
CA MET A 109 -38.15 12.22 11.15
C MET A 109 -37.77 12.02 9.67
N TRP A 110 -36.50 12.17 9.37
CA TRP A 110 -35.91 11.66 8.15
C TRP A 110 -35.78 10.15 8.32
N TYR A 111 -36.39 9.35 7.44
CA TYR A 111 -36.22 7.90 7.50
C TYR A 111 -34.76 7.56 7.14
N ILE A 112 -33.91 7.47 8.16
CA ILE A 112 -32.54 7.03 8.03
C ILE A 112 -32.60 5.51 8.01
N VAL A 113 -32.52 4.93 6.80
CA VAL A 113 -32.24 3.50 6.67
C VAL A 113 -30.89 3.27 7.33
N THR A 114 -30.89 2.69 8.52
CA THR A 114 -29.70 2.19 9.18
C THR A 114 -29.15 1.05 8.33
N ASP A 115 -28.29 1.40 7.37
CA ASP A 115 -27.56 0.41 6.62
C ASP A 115 -26.43 -0.12 7.51
N VAL A 116 -26.76 -1.18 8.26
CA VAL A 116 -25.85 -1.90 9.15
C VAL A 116 -24.55 -2.28 8.42
N MET A 117 -24.57 -2.46 7.09
CA MET A 117 -23.37 -2.76 6.31
C MET A 117 -22.50 -1.52 6.06
N MET A 118 -23.09 -0.34 5.91
CA MET A 118 -22.36 0.93 5.82
C MET A 118 -21.80 1.36 7.17
N ASP A 119 -22.56 1.20 8.26
CA ASP A 119 -22.09 1.48 9.61
C ASP A 119 -20.91 0.53 9.98
N ARG A 120 -21.03 -0.76 9.62
CA ARG A 120 -19.91 -1.72 9.75
C ARG A 120 -18.69 -1.36 8.91
N LYS A 121 -18.87 -0.70 7.76
CA LYS A 121 -17.75 -0.21 6.95
C LYS A 121 -17.09 1.01 7.58
N GLN A 122 -17.83 1.89 8.26
CA GLN A 122 -17.24 3.03 8.99
C GLN A 122 -16.35 2.58 10.14
N HIS A 123 -16.67 1.47 10.82
CA HIS A 123 -15.76 0.86 11.82
C HIS A 123 -14.42 0.39 11.25
N ARG A 124 -14.28 0.28 9.92
CA ARG A 124 -13.00 -0.01 9.26
C ARG A 124 -12.15 1.24 9.05
N PHE A 125 -12.51 2.39 9.60
CA PHE A 125 -11.68 3.59 9.54
C PHE A 125 -11.20 3.97 10.93
N THR A 126 -10.00 4.52 11.01
CA THR A 126 -9.46 5.11 12.23
C THR A 126 -10.18 6.42 12.57
N LYS A 127 -9.98 6.97 13.78
CA LYS A 127 -10.52 8.29 14.18
C LYS A 127 -10.11 9.44 13.25
N LEU A 128 -9.06 9.25 12.44
CA LEU A 128 -8.58 10.21 11.45
C LEU A 128 -9.16 9.96 10.03
N GLY A 129 -10.11 9.03 9.88
CA GLY A 129 -10.73 8.69 8.60
C GLY A 129 -9.83 7.88 7.66
N VAL A 130 -8.72 7.31 8.15
CA VAL A 130 -7.85 6.43 7.36
C VAL A 130 -8.35 4.99 7.47
N PRO A 131 -8.52 4.25 6.36
CA PRO A 131 -8.87 2.84 6.40
C PRO A 131 -7.92 2.04 7.30
N TRP A 132 -8.45 1.20 8.17
CA TRP A 132 -7.71 0.32 9.08
C TRP A 132 -6.82 -0.65 8.30
N GLU A 133 -7.26 -1.05 7.11
CA GLU A 133 -6.54 -1.89 6.14
C GLU A 133 -5.22 -1.21 5.71
N ASP A 134 -5.25 0.10 5.41
CA ASP A 134 -4.05 0.87 5.05
C ASP A 134 -3.10 1.01 6.23
N VAL A 135 -3.63 1.17 7.45
CA VAL A 135 -2.83 1.25 8.68
C VAL A 135 -2.15 -0.10 8.96
N GLN A 136 -2.85 -1.23 8.76
CA GLN A 136 -2.23 -2.56 8.82
C GLN A 136 -1.14 -2.72 7.79
N GLU A 137 -1.39 -2.33 6.55
CA GLU A 137 -0.41 -2.47 5.48
C GLU A 137 0.83 -1.63 5.75
N GLN A 138 0.68 -0.39 6.23
CA GLN A 138 1.81 0.46 6.62
C GLN A 138 2.62 -0.17 7.76
N GLN A 139 1.95 -0.71 8.78
CA GLN A 139 2.63 -1.42 9.88
C GLN A 139 3.38 -2.66 9.38
N LEU A 140 2.76 -3.45 8.49
CA LEU A 140 3.39 -4.63 7.88
C LEU A 140 4.60 -4.25 7.02
N ARG A 141 4.48 -3.20 6.18
CA ARG A 141 5.60 -2.66 5.39
C ARG A 141 6.73 -2.16 6.29
N GLY A 142 6.41 -1.50 7.41
CA GLY A 142 7.38 -1.09 8.43
C GLY A 142 8.14 -2.29 9.02
N LYS A 143 7.40 -3.33 9.43
CA LYS A 143 8.00 -4.58 9.94
C LYS A 143 8.89 -5.27 8.89
N GLN A 144 8.44 -5.33 7.63
CA GLN A 144 9.23 -5.90 6.53
C GLN A 144 10.52 -5.13 6.27
N LYS A 145 10.48 -3.78 6.24
CA LYS A 145 11.68 -2.94 6.11
C LYS A 145 12.67 -3.18 7.25
N ASN A 146 12.17 -3.28 8.48
CA ASN A 146 13.01 -3.55 9.65
C ASN A 146 13.66 -4.95 9.57
N MET A 147 12.93 -5.98 9.13
CA MET A 147 13.48 -7.30 8.90
C MET A 147 14.54 -7.32 7.78
N ALA A 148 14.28 -6.63 6.66
CA ALA A 148 15.23 -6.52 5.56
C ALA A 148 16.54 -5.83 5.99
N ASN A 149 16.43 -4.74 6.76
CA ASN A 149 17.59 -4.03 7.29
C ASN A 149 18.38 -4.90 8.28
N LYS A 150 17.70 -5.67 9.14
CA LYS A 150 18.34 -6.62 10.06
C LYS A 150 19.07 -7.72 9.30
N ALA A 151 18.45 -8.28 8.25
CA ALA A 151 19.07 -9.31 7.40
C ALA A 151 20.31 -8.76 6.68
N LYS A 152 20.25 -7.53 6.16
CA LYS A 152 21.39 -6.87 5.50
C LYS A 152 22.57 -6.68 6.45
N LYS A 153 22.31 -6.20 7.68
CA LYS A 153 23.36 -6.08 8.72
C LYS A 153 24.01 -7.42 9.07
N VAL A 154 23.23 -8.50 9.15
CA VAL A 154 23.76 -9.86 9.41
C VAL A 154 24.64 -10.33 8.24
N GLN A 155 24.24 -10.09 7.00
CA GLN A 155 25.06 -10.42 5.83
C GLN A 155 26.37 -9.63 5.78
N GLU A 156 26.33 -8.32 6.06
CA GLU A 156 27.52 -7.47 6.15
C GLU A 156 28.48 -7.95 7.24
N ALA A 157 27.95 -8.30 8.43
CA ALA A 157 28.74 -8.87 9.52
C ALA A 157 29.41 -10.21 9.12
N LYS A 158 28.69 -11.08 8.40
CA LYS A 158 29.24 -12.36 7.92
C LYS A 158 30.37 -12.13 6.90
N LYS A 159 30.19 -11.23 5.94
CA LYS A 159 31.23 -10.85 4.97
C LYS A 159 32.47 -10.25 5.66
N ALA A 160 32.27 -9.43 6.69
CA ALA A 160 33.38 -8.88 7.47
C ALA A 160 34.16 -9.96 8.24
N GLN A 161 33.46 -10.96 8.80
CA GLN A 161 34.11 -12.11 9.45
C GLN A 161 34.90 -12.97 8.45
N GLU A 162 34.34 -13.24 7.27
CA GLU A 162 35.03 -13.97 6.20
C GLU A 162 36.28 -13.22 5.71
N ALA A 163 36.19 -11.90 5.55
CA ALA A 163 37.34 -11.06 5.18
C ALA A 163 38.45 -11.09 6.25
N LYS A 164 38.09 -11.05 7.54
CA LYS A 164 39.07 -11.20 8.64
C LYS A 164 39.77 -12.55 8.61
N LYS A 165 39.01 -13.64 8.45
CA LYS A 165 39.59 -15.00 8.31
C LYS A 165 40.52 -15.11 7.11
N ALA A 166 40.17 -14.49 5.98
CA ALA A 166 41.02 -14.48 4.78
C ALA A 166 42.32 -13.68 5.00
N GLN A 167 42.27 -12.56 5.73
CA GLN A 167 43.47 -11.80 6.10
C GLN A 167 44.39 -12.57 7.06
N GLU A 168 43.83 -13.25 8.06
CA GLU A 168 44.60 -14.10 8.98
C GLU A 168 45.26 -15.27 8.26
N ALA A 169 44.55 -15.93 7.33
CA ALA A 169 45.11 -16.99 6.51
C ALA A 169 46.29 -16.52 5.65
N LYS A 170 46.21 -15.31 5.06
CA LYS A 170 47.32 -14.71 4.30
C LYS A 170 48.53 -14.43 5.19
N LYS A 171 48.33 -13.87 6.39
CA LYS A 171 49.41 -13.63 7.36
C LYS A 171 50.09 -14.95 7.80
N ALA A 172 49.31 -16.00 8.02
CA ALA A 172 49.84 -17.32 8.38
C ALA A 172 50.68 -17.96 7.24
N GLN A 173 50.27 -17.75 5.98
CA GLN A 173 51.04 -18.21 4.82
C GLN A 173 52.36 -17.44 4.65
N GLU A 174 52.36 -16.13 4.85
CA GLU A 174 53.60 -15.33 4.83
C GLU A 174 54.57 -15.71 5.96
N ALA A 175 54.06 -15.98 7.17
CA ALA A 175 54.89 -16.43 8.30
C ALA A 175 55.58 -17.77 8.03
N LYS A 176 54.93 -18.71 7.33
CA LYS A 176 55.54 -19.98 6.92
C LYS A 176 56.61 -19.83 5.84
N LYS A 177 56.58 -18.75 5.05
CA LYS A 177 57.55 -18.50 3.98
C LYS A 177 58.86 -17.90 4.49
N ASN A 178 58.86 -17.33 5.69
CA ASN A 178 60.01 -16.67 6.30
C ASN A 178 60.72 -17.49 7.40
N GLN A 179 60.42 -18.79 7.55
CA GLN A 179 61.25 -19.63 8.41
C GLN A 179 62.54 -20.04 7.67
N PRO A 180 63.73 -19.63 8.15
CA PRO A 180 64.98 -20.08 7.57
C PRO A 180 65.15 -21.58 7.84
N LYS A 181 65.45 -22.33 6.77
CA LYS A 181 65.97 -23.71 6.86
C LYS A 181 67.31 -23.65 7.60
N GLN A 182 67.29 -23.82 8.91
CA GLN A 182 68.49 -24.18 9.66
C GLN A 182 68.65 -25.70 9.65
N GLN A 183 69.90 -26.06 9.43
CA GLN A 183 70.41 -27.35 9.02
C GLN A 183 70.40 -28.37 10.16
N GLU A 184 70.34 -29.64 9.73
CA GLU A 184 70.73 -30.82 10.48
C GLU A 184 72.16 -30.67 11.02
N ALA A 185 72.35 -30.94 12.32
CA ALA A 185 73.43 -31.81 12.80
C ALA A 185 73.30 -32.13 14.31
N THR A 186 73.52 -33.42 14.61
CA THR A 186 74.05 -34.01 15.86
C THR A 186 73.17 -34.26 17.10
N LYS A 187 72.78 -35.54 17.21
CA LYS A 187 73.17 -36.55 18.23
C LYS A 187 72.86 -36.34 19.74
N LYS A 188 72.14 -37.37 20.25
CA LYS A 188 72.26 -38.12 21.54
C LYS A 188 71.80 -37.46 22.86
N ASN A 189 70.66 -37.97 23.36
CA ASN A 189 70.36 -38.57 24.71
C ASN A 189 70.81 -37.87 26.02
N PRO A 190 70.25 -38.24 27.20
CA PRO A 190 68.85 -38.27 27.64
C PRO A 190 68.69 -37.54 29.01
N GLU A 191 67.54 -37.76 29.67
CA GLU A 191 67.29 -37.56 31.13
C GLU A 191 67.10 -36.13 31.68
N GLY A 192 66.05 -36.03 32.51
CA GLY A 192 66.20 -35.35 33.80
C GLY A 192 65.40 -34.07 34.00
N ALA A 193 64.34 -34.23 34.80
CA ALA A 193 63.95 -33.31 35.88
C ALA A 193 63.27 -31.96 35.54
N ARG A 194 62.01 -31.89 36.01
CA ARG A 194 61.46 -30.86 36.92
C ARG A 194 61.96 -29.41 36.74
N ARG A 195 61.04 -28.50 36.45
CA ARG A 195 60.54 -27.43 37.36
C ARG A 195 59.78 -26.34 36.58
N LEU A 196 58.61 -25.96 37.11
CA LEU A 196 57.98 -24.62 36.99
C LEU A 196 58.93 -23.53 37.59
N PRO A 197 58.65 -22.21 37.63
CA PRO A 197 57.45 -21.44 37.25
C PRO A 197 57.72 -20.03 36.63
N GLN A 198 56.64 -19.24 36.49
CA GLN A 198 56.51 -17.81 36.86
C GLN A 198 57.03 -16.67 35.92
N VAL A 199 56.07 -15.80 35.56
CA VAL A 199 56.02 -14.33 35.87
C VAL A 199 56.69 -13.32 34.91
N VAL A 200 55.82 -12.49 34.29
CA VAL A 200 55.86 -10.99 34.20
C VAL A 200 57.04 -10.40 33.37
N THR A 201 56.95 -9.36 32.52
CA THR A 201 56.26 -8.06 32.54
C THR A 201 56.36 -7.41 31.14
N GLN A 202 55.38 -6.55 30.82
CA GLN A 202 55.44 -5.25 30.12
C GLN A 202 56.57 -4.94 29.10
N LYS A 203 56.16 -4.47 27.89
CA LYS A 203 56.83 -3.32 27.25
C LYS A 203 55.90 -2.53 26.32
N ILE A 204 56.14 -1.23 26.35
CA ILE A 204 55.36 -0.10 25.88
C ILE A 204 55.96 0.45 24.58
N GLN A 205 55.09 1.09 23.78
CA GLN A 205 55.30 2.16 22.78
C GLN A 205 55.93 1.89 21.39
N GLN A 206 55.12 2.34 20.41
CA GLN A 206 55.41 3.25 19.29
C GLN A 206 56.51 2.85 18.29
N LEU A 207 56.13 2.83 17.01
CA LEU A 207 56.73 3.70 16.00
C LEU A 207 55.87 3.74 14.73
N LEU A 208 55.81 4.94 14.15
CA LEU A 208 55.17 5.31 12.90
C LEU A 208 55.71 4.54 11.69
N THR A 209 54.87 4.32 10.69
CA THR A 209 55.18 4.55 9.26
C THR A 209 53.92 4.37 8.39
N GLN A 210 53.45 5.46 7.77
CA GLN A 210 52.84 5.43 6.45
C GLN A 210 53.98 5.43 5.39
N PRO A 211 53.77 5.29 4.05
CA PRO A 211 52.53 5.30 3.27
C PRO A 211 52.47 4.28 2.09
N GLN A 212 51.39 4.39 1.30
CA GLN A 212 51.22 4.09 -0.13
C GLN A 212 50.79 2.70 -0.61
N GLY A 213 49.72 2.77 -1.43
CA GLY A 213 49.57 1.98 -2.64
C GLY A 213 48.76 0.70 -2.49
N LYS A 214 47.62 0.63 -3.19
CA LYS A 214 47.37 -0.41 -4.22
C LYS A 214 45.96 -0.33 -4.83
N LEU A 215 45.99 -0.15 -6.15
CA LEU A 215 45.36 -0.98 -7.19
C LEU A 215 43.89 -1.37 -7.02
N ARG A 216 43.09 -0.82 -7.95
CA ARG A 216 41.83 -1.37 -8.43
C ARG A 216 42.02 -2.82 -8.90
N HIS A 217 41.14 -3.72 -8.46
CA HIS A 217 40.82 -4.94 -9.19
C HIS A 217 39.30 -5.08 -9.29
N GLU A 218 38.83 -5.21 -10.52
CA GLU A 218 37.48 -5.61 -10.88
C GLU A 218 37.18 -7.02 -10.34
N HIS A 219 35.99 -7.21 -9.78
CA HIS A 219 35.38 -8.53 -9.58
C HIS A 219 33.98 -8.49 -10.18
N VAL A 220 33.89 -9.01 -11.41
CA VAL A 220 32.68 -9.56 -11.99
C VAL A 220 32.44 -10.91 -11.33
N ARG A 221 31.29 -11.13 -10.68
CA ARG A 221 30.76 -12.49 -10.45
C ARG A 221 29.24 -12.55 -10.32
N ALA A 222 28.73 -13.57 -10.99
CA ALA A 222 27.36 -13.99 -11.19
C ALA A 222 26.53 -14.17 -9.92
N ASN A 223 25.24 -13.79 -10.01
CA ASN A 223 24.18 -14.22 -9.10
C ASN A 223 23.01 -14.76 -9.93
N GLY A 224 22.86 -16.09 -9.93
CA GLY A 224 21.69 -16.79 -10.44
C GLY A 224 21.51 -18.08 -9.65
N SER A 225 20.73 -18.04 -8.55
CA SER A 225 20.20 -19.25 -7.87
C SER A 225 19.26 -18.98 -6.67
N GLU A 226 18.91 -17.74 -6.32
CA GLU A 226 18.06 -17.50 -5.12
C GLU A 226 16.54 -17.60 -5.34
N GLU A 227 16.05 -17.75 -6.58
CA GLU A 227 14.61 -17.67 -6.86
C GLU A 227 13.83 -18.97 -6.52
N MET A 228 14.52 -20.10 -6.39
CA MET A 228 13.87 -21.41 -6.18
C MET A 228 13.49 -21.70 -4.72
N LYS A 229 14.01 -20.95 -3.73
CA LYS A 229 13.74 -21.19 -2.29
C LYS A 229 12.53 -20.42 -1.74
N ARG A 230 11.91 -19.55 -2.54
CA ARG A 230 10.74 -18.74 -2.10
C ARG A 230 9.39 -19.35 -2.47
N SER A 231 9.34 -20.31 -3.40
CA SER A 231 8.11 -21.00 -3.80
C SER A 231 7.66 -22.06 -2.79
N GLU A 232 8.57 -22.73 -2.09
CA GLU A 232 8.22 -23.80 -1.14
C GLU A 232 7.57 -23.29 0.16
N SER A 233 7.83 -22.04 0.59
CA SER A 233 7.26 -21.52 1.85
C SER A 233 5.81 -21.02 1.73
N ARG A 234 5.27 -20.88 0.51
CA ARG A 234 3.87 -20.47 0.29
C ARG A 234 2.90 -21.65 0.31
N ALA A 235 3.30 -22.81 -0.21
CA ALA A 235 2.47 -24.01 -0.22
C ALA A 235 2.10 -24.48 1.20
N SER A 236 3.02 -24.40 2.15
CA SER A 236 2.80 -24.83 3.54
C SER A 236 1.75 -24.00 4.31
N ARG A 237 1.40 -22.80 3.84
CA ARG A 237 0.52 -21.88 4.58
C ARG A 237 -0.95 -22.05 4.21
N ASP A 238 -1.21 -22.49 2.98
CA ASP A 238 -2.58 -22.71 2.49
C ASP A 238 -3.15 -24.03 3.05
N ASP A 239 -2.31 -25.04 3.27
CA ASP A 239 -2.71 -26.31 3.90
C ASP A 239 -3.16 -26.14 5.36
N GLU A 240 -2.55 -25.21 6.11
CA GLU A 240 -2.93 -24.94 7.51
C GLU A 240 -4.33 -24.29 7.60
N LEU A 241 -4.69 -23.46 6.62
CA LEU A 241 -6.00 -22.81 6.57
C LEU A 241 -7.12 -23.80 6.23
N ILE A 242 -6.85 -24.77 5.35
CA ILE A 242 -7.80 -25.84 4.99
C ILE A 242 -8.10 -26.73 6.21
N LEU A 243 -7.07 -27.11 6.98
CA LEU A 243 -7.22 -27.89 8.21
C LEU A 243 -8.05 -27.17 9.29
N LYS A 244 -7.86 -25.86 9.47
CA LYS A 244 -8.67 -25.05 10.41
C LYS A 244 -10.13 -24.95 9.98
N ALA A 245 -10.41 -24.85 8.68
CA ALA A 245 -11.78 -24.80 8.17
C ALA A 245 -12.54 -26.13 8.35
N GLN A 246 -11.86 -27.26 8.15
CA GLN A 246 -12.45 -28.59 8.38
C GLN A 246 -12.79 -28.83 9.85
N LYS A 247 -11.96 -28.34 10.78
CA LYS A 247 -12.22 -28.48 12.22
C LYS A 247 -13.50 -27.75 12.66
N ARG A 248 -13.73 -26.51 12.18
CA ARG A 248 -14.94 -25.75 12.50
C ARG A 248 -16.23 -26.43 12.03
N ARG A 249 -16.23 -27.03 10.83
CA ARG A 249 -17.40 -27.77 10.32
C ARG A 249 -17.77 -28.98 11.18
N ARG A 250 -16.80 -29.63 11.81
CA ARG A 250 -17.07 -30.77 12.73
C ARG A 250 -17.67 -30.30 14.04
N GLU A 251 -17.28 -29.14 14.55
CA GLU A 251 -17.81 -28.59 15.80
C GLU A 251 -19.27 -28.12 15.64
N GLU A 252 -19.61 -27.47 14.52
CA GLU A 252 -20.99 -27.04 14.21
C GLU A 252 -21.96 -28.23 14.01
N SER A 253 -21.46 -29.34 13.45
CA SER A 253 -22.24 -30.57 13.27
C SER A 253 -22.68 -31.18 14.60
N VAL A 254 -21.83 -31.16 15.62
CA VAL A 254 -22.11 -31.81 16.93
C VAL A 254 -23.16 -31.02 17.71
N GLU A 255 -23.18 -29.70 17.58
CA GLU A 255 -24.13 -28.84 18.30
C GLU A 255 -25.57 -28.94 17.74
N SER A 256 -25.72 -29.22 16.44
CA SER A 256 -27.03 -29.39 15.80
C SER A 256 -27.77 -30.66 16.24
N VAL A 257 -27.06 -31.76 16.50
CA VAL A 257 -27.64 -33.05 16.90
C VAL A 257 -28.18 -33.02 18.33
N SER A 258 -27.58 -32.21 19.22
CA SER A 258 -27.98 -32.11 20.62
C SER A 258 -29.30 -31.34 20.82
N ARG A 259 -29.61 -30.38 19.95
CA ARG A 259 -30.88 -29.59 20.03
C ARG A 259 -32.12 -30.39 19.65
N ASP A 260 -32.00 -31.39 18.79
CA ASP A 260 -33.16 -32.16 18.32
C ASP A 260 -33.60 -33.28 19.28
N GLN A 261 -32.69 -33.79 20.11
CA GLN A 261 -33.03 -34.80 21.13
C GLN A 261 -33.92 -34.21 22.26
N GLY A 262 -33.76 -32.93 22.59
CA GLY A 262 -34.58 -32.27 23.61
C GLY A 262 -36.06 -32.04 23.23
N LYS A 263 -36.37 -31.96 21.93
CA LYS A 263 -37.75 -31.73 21.46
C LYS A 263 -38.60 -33.00 21.49
N ARG A 264 -38.00 -34.17 21.22
CA ARG A 264 -38.71 -35.47 21.24
C ARG A 264 -39.16 -35.86 22.65
N SER A 265 -38.33 -35.61 23.66
CA SER A 265 -38.65 -35.93 25.07
C SER A 265 -39.89 -35.18 25.61
N ARG A 266 -40.13 -33.93 25.17
CA ARG A 266 -41.31 -33.16 25.62
C ARG A 266 -42.62 -33.64 25.00
N ALA A 267 -42.59 -34.15 23.77
CA ALA A 267 -43.79 -34.67 23.09
C ALA A 267 -44.26 -35.99 23.73
N GLU A 268 -43.32 -36.88 24.09
CA GLU A 268 -43.64 -38.16 24.74
C GLU A 268 -44.27 -37.96 26.13
N GLN A 269 -43.81 -36.98 26.91
CA GLN A 269 -44.41 -36.67 28.22
C GLN A 269 -45.85 -36.14 28.12
N ALA A 270 -46.19 -35.43 27.04
CA ALA A 270 -47.54 -34.89 26.84
C ALA A 270 -48.56 -36.00 26.52
N ILE A 271 -48.18 -36.99 25.70
CA ILE A 271 -49.04 -38.11 25.32
C ILE A 271 -49.37 -38.99 26.54
N ALA A 272 -48.38 -39.28 27.39
CA ALA A 272 -48.56 -40.10 28.59
C ALA A 272 -49.52 -39.49 29.63
N ARG A 273 -49.74 -38.17 29.61
CA ARG A 273 -50.67 -37.48 30.52
C ARG A 273 -52.13 -37.67 30.09
N VAL A 274 -52.41 -37.54 28.80
CA VAL A 274 -53.77 -37.68 28.23
C VAL A 274 -54.30 -39.10 28.41
N GLU A 275 -53.43 -40.09 28.28
CA GLU A 275 -53.81 -41.50 28.38
C GLU A 275 -54.21 -41.90 29.81
N ARG A 276 -53.62 -41.25 30.83
CA ARG A 276 -53.96 -41.45 32.25
C ARG A 276 -55.34 -40.88 32.60
N GLU A 277 -55.67 -39.69 32.08
CA GLU A 277 -56.99 -39.07 32.31
C GLU A 277 -58.13 -39.92 31.70
N ARG A 278 -57.88 -40.53 30.53
CA ARG A 278 -58.87 -41.35 29.83
C ARG A 278 -59.21 -42.66 30.57
N GLN A 279 -58.27 -43.20 31.34
CA GLN A 279 -58.51 -44.41 32.14
C GLN A 279 -59.35 -44.12 33.39
N HIS A 280 -59.22 -42.94 34.00
CA HIS A 280 -60.03 -42.57 35.17
C HIS A 280 -61.51 -42.29 34.84
N SER A 281 -61.82 -41.82 33.62
CA SER A 281 -63.22 -41.57 33.23
C SER A 281 -64.02 -42.85 32.93
N ARG A 282 -63.35 -44.00 32.72
CA ARG A 282 -64.03 -45.28 32.42
C ARG A 282 -64.50 -46.03 33.67
N SER A 283 -63.91 -45.78 34.83
CA SER A 283 -64.22 -46.52 36.06
C SER A 283 -65.41 -45.98 36.86
N THR A 284 -66.07 -44.89 36.44
CA THR A 284 -67.13 -44.22 37.23
C THR A 284 -68.55 -44.35 36.66
N SER A 285 -68.81 -45.16 35.63
CA SER A 285 -70.12 -45.20 34.94
C SER A 285 -70.92 -46.50 35.04
N LEU A 286 -70.53 -47.46 35.89
CA LEU A 286 -71.13 -48.80 35.94
C LEU A 286 -71.85 -49.14 37.25
N ASP A 287 -72.57 -48.20 37.85
CA ASP A 287 -73.45 -48.51 38.99
C ASP A 287 -74.70 -47.65 38.98
N SER A 288 -75.77 -48.11 38.31
CA SER A 288 -77.19 -47.89 38.70
C SER A 288 -78.19 -48.33 37.61
N ARG A 289 -78.82 -49.51 37.78
CA ARG A 289 -80.19 -49.85 37.33
C ARG A 289 -80.53 -51.27 37.80
N SER A 290 -81.06 -51.44 39.02
CA SER A 290 -82.49 -51.39 39.39
C SER A 290 -83.30 -52.57 38.81
N GLN A 291 -83.53 -53.56 39.69
CA GLN A 291 -84.64 -54.51 39.64
C GLN A 291 -85.89 -53.81 40.19
N SER A 292 -87.06 -53.99 39.55
CA SER A 292 -88.26 -54.50 40.23
C SER A 292 -89.43 -54.73 39.25
N ASP A 293 -90.19 -55.75 39.60
CA ASP A 293 -91.63 -55.96 39.42
C ASP A 293 -92.19 -56.62 38.16
N ARG A 294 -92.91 -57.69 38.49
CA ARG A 294 -93.44 -58.82 37.76
C ARG A 294 -94.95 -58.76 38.01
N GLU A 295 -95.74 -59.31 37.08
CA GLU A 295 -97.19 -59.61 37.16
C GLU A 295 -98.15 -58.62 36.48
N SER A 296 -98.54 -58.97 35.26
CA SER A 296 -99.88 -58.76 34.69
C SER A 296 -99.86 -59.37 33.28
N VAL A 297 -100.25 -60.65 33.17
CA VAL A 297 -100.19 -61.41 31.91
C VAL A 297 -101.61 -61.84 31.59
N VAL A 298 -102.15 -61.35 30.48
CA VAL A 298 -102.55 -62.15 29.29
C VAL A 298 -103.39 -61.29 28.32
N SER A 299 -104.06 -60.20 28.75
CA SER A 299 -104.83 -59.33 27.82
C SER A 299 -104.04 -58.15 27.23
N ASP A 300 -103.03 -57.62 27.94
CA ASP A 300 -102.12 -56.56 27.45
C ASP A 300 -101.08 -57.06 26.44
N ARG A 301 -100.99 -58.37 26.23
CA ARG A 301 -99.88 -58.99 25.48
C ARG A 301 -99.95 -58.68 23.99
N GLU A 302 -101.14 -58.52 23.41
CA GLU A 302 -101.30 -58.14 22.00
C GLU A 302 -101.09 -56.65 21.77
N GLU A 303 -101.56 -55.78 22.67
CA GLU A 303 -101.28 -54.34 22.59
C GLU A 303 -99.81 -54.05 22.85
N GLN A 304 -99.17 -54.73 23.81
CA GLN A 304 -97.73 -54.67 24.00
C GLN A 304 -96.97 -55.19 22.78
N ARG A 305 -97.46 -56.22 22.07
CA ARG A 305 -96.87 -56.67 20.79
C ARG A 305 -97.01 -55.61 19.70
N ARG A 306 -98.18 -54.98 19.55
CA ARG A 306 -98.38 -53.90 18.57
C ARG A 306 -97.53 -52.67 18.88
N PHE A 307 -97.45 -52.29 20.15
CA PHE A 307 -96.63 -51.19 20.63
C PHE A 307 -95.13 -51.49 20.50
N ALA A 308 -94.71 -52.73 20.81
CA ALA A 308 -93.34 -53.18 20.60
C ALA A 308 -92.97 -53.20 19.11
N LEU A 309 -93.88 -53.67 18.24
CA LEU A 309 -93.68 -53.65 16.78
C LEU A 309 -93.60 -52.20 16.24
N GLN A 310 -94.43 -51.30 16.77
CA GLN A 310 -94.38 -49.88 16.43
C GLN A 310 -93.07 -49.23 16.89
N GLN A 311 -92.61 -49.52 18.11
CA GLN A 311 -91.30 -49.07 18.59
C GLN A 311 -90.15 -49.68 17.79
N GLU A 312 -90.22 -50.95 17.41
CA GLU A 312 -89.21 -51.59 16.59
C GLU A 312 -89.13 -50.94 15.21
N ASN A 313 -90.28 -50.69 14.58
CA ASN A 313 -90.35 -49.97 13.30
C ASN A 313 -89.81 -48.53 13.43
N GLN A 314 -90.09 -47.84 14.54
CA GLN A 314 -89.52 -46.52 14.81
C GLN A 314 -87.99 -46.61 14.95
N ARG A 315 -87.47 -47.59 15.69
CA ARG A 315 -86.03 -47.81 15.86
C ARG A 315 -85.34 -48.17 14.55
N ARG A 316 -86.00 -48.94 13.67
CA ARG A 316 -85.50 -49.24 12.31
C ARG A 316 -85.41 -47.96 11.48
N ARG A 317 -86.44 -47.13 11.47
CA ARG A 317 -86.40 -45.82 10.78
C ARG A 317 -85.29 -44.92 11.33
N ASP A 318 -85.16 -44.82 12.65
CA ASP A 318 -84.10 -44.04 13.29
C ASP A 318 -82.71 -44.58 12.96
N TYR A 319 -82.57 -45.89 12.81
CA TYR A 319 -81.33 -46.55 12.42
C TYR A 319 -80.98 -46.28 10.95
N ASP A 320 -81.96 -46.43 10.05
CA ASP A 320 -81.81 -46.13 8.63
C ASP A 320 -81.51 -44.64 8.39
N ASP A 321 -82.12 -43.74 9.17
CA ASP A 321 -81.82 -42.32 9.12
C ASP A 321 -80.43 -41.99 9.68
N LYS A 322 -79.95 -42.71 10.70
CA LYS A 322 -78.57 -42.58 11.17
C LYS A 322 -77.56 -43.07 10.12
N ILE A 323 -77.86 -44.15 9.41
CA ILE A 323 -77.04 -44.64 8.30
C ILE A 323 -76.99 -43.58 7.19
N ARG A 324 -78.15 -43.08 6.74
CA ARG A 324 -78.22 -42.03 5.71
C ARG A 324 -77.47 -40.77 6.10
N ARG A 325 -77.56 -40.32 7.37
CA ARG A 325 -76.75 -39.19 7.86
C ARG A 325 -75.26 -39.50 7.82
N ARG A 326 -74.85 -40.71 8.21
CA ARG A 326 -73.44 -41.12 8.19
C ARG A 326 -72.88 -41.16 6.77
N GLU A 327 -73.62 -41.74 5.84
CA GLU A 327 -73.26 -41.77 4.41
C GLU A 327 -73.14 -40.37 3.84
N HIS A 328 -74.09 -39.48 4.15
CA HIS A 328 -74.01 -38.06 3.77
C HIS A 328 -72.76 -37.38 4.35
N TYR A 329 -72.41 -37.61 5.62
CA TYR A 329 -71.18 -37.05 6.20
C TYR A 329 -69.92 -37.61 5.55
N ASP A 330 -69.88 -38.90 5.22
CA ASP A 330 -68.75 -39.52 4.55
C ASP A 330 -68.59 -39.00 3.11
N GLU A 331 -69.70 -38.67 2.44
CA GLU A 331 -69.70 -38.06 1.11
C GLU A 331 -69.20 -36.60 1.14
N VAL A 332 -69.74 -35.78 2.07
CA VAL A 332 -69.24 -34.41 2.31
C VAL A 332 -67.76 -34.40 2.68
N ARG A 333 -67.31 -35.38 3.48
CA ARG A 333 -65.90 -35.52 3.85
C ARG A 333 -65.02 -35.86 2.65
N LYS A 334 -65.46 -36.75 1.75
CA LYS A 334 -64.73 -37.08 0.52
C LYS A 334 -64.58 -35.88 -0.39
N ASP A 335 -65.61 -35.04 -0.51
CA ASP A 335 -65.52 -33.82 -1.32
C ASP A 335 -64.58 -32.79 -0.70
N TYR A 336 -64.62 -32.61 0.63
CA TYR A 336 -63.67 -31.76 1.34
C TYR A 336 -62.21 -32.25 1.20
N ASP A 337 -61.98 -33.57 1.32
CA ASP A 337 -60.65 -34.15 1.13
C ASP A 337 -60.18 -34.02 -0.33
N ARG A 338 -61.09 -34.11 -1.31
CA ARG A 338 -60.80 -33.90 -2.73
C ARG A 338 -60.41 -32.44 -3.02
N GLU A 339 -61.17 -31.47 -2.52
CA GLU A 339 -60.84 -30.04 -2.63
C GLU A 339 -59.50 -29.74 -1.96
N ARG A 340 -59.29 -30.25 -0.74
CA ARG A 340 -58.03 -30.07 -0.02
C ARG A 340 -56.83 -30.63 -0.78
N SER A 341 -56.97 -31.81 -1.40
CA SER A 341 -55.90 -32.41 -2.19
C SER A 341 -55.53 -31.54 -3.41
N PHE A 342 -56.51 -30.90 -4.05
CA PHE A 342 -56.30 -30.02 -5.19
C PHE A 342 -55.55 -28.73 -4.80
N TYR A 343 -55.88 -28.14 -3.65
CA TYR A 343 -55.17 -26.98 -3.12
C TYR A 343 -53.74 -27.33 -2.68
N ASP A 344 -53.54 -28.47 -2.04
CA ASP A 344 -52.20 -28.93 -1.63
C ASP A 344 -51.31 -29.23 -2.84
N ASP A 345 -51.85 -29.85 -3.90
CA ASP A 345 -51.12 -30.09 -5.16
C ASP A 345 -50.78 -28.79 -5.90
N SER A 346 -51.71 -27.83 -5.94
CA SER A 346 -51.47 -26.52 -6.55
C SER A 346 -50.38 -25.75 -5.80
N ARG A 347 -50.36 -25.86 -4.47
CA ARG A 347 -49.35 -25.23 -3.62
C ARG A 347 -47.98 -25.88 -3.79
N ARG A 348 -47.91 -27.20 -3.96
CA ARG A 348 -46.66 -27.91 -4.27
C ARG A 348 -46.08 -27.48 -5.61
N ARG A 349 -46.90 -27.44 -6.68
CA ARG A 349 -46.43 -27.00 -8.01
C ARG A 349 -45.88 -25.57 -8.00
N GLY A 350 -46.55 -24.66 -7.29
CA GLY A 350 -46.08 -23.28 -7.14
C GLY A 350 -44.72 -23.18 -6.45
N HIS A 351 -44.48 -24.00 -5.42
CA HIS A 351 -43.20 -24.05 -4.73
C HIS A 351 -42.08 -24.60 -5.64
N ASP A 352 -42.34 -25.67 -6.37
CA ASP A 352 -41.35 -26.27 -7.29
C ASP A 352 -40.97 -25.33 -8.44
N ASP A 353 -41.91 -24.53 -8.92
CA ASP A 353 -41.66 -23.51 -9.96
C ASP A 353 -40.87 -22.32 -9.42
N GLU A 354 -41.15 -21.90 -8.19
CA GLU A 354 -40.39 -20.85 -7.52
C GLU A 354 -38.95 -21.29 -7.21
N GLU A 355 -38.78 -22.54 -6.77
CA GLU A 355 -37.45 -23.11 -6.51
C GLU A 355 -36.64 -23.25 -7.81
N ARG A 356 -37.28 -23.66 -8.92
CA ARG A 356 -36.64 -23.66 -10.25
C ARG A 356 -36.24 -22.25 -10.69
N ARG A 357 -37.10 -21.24 -10.52
CA ARG A 357 -36.74 -19.84 -10.81
C ARG A 357 -35.55 -19.36 -10.00
N ARG A 358 -35.53 -19.62 -8.68
CA ARG A 358 -34.40 -19.29 -7.81
C ARG A 358 -33.12 -19.99 -8.26
N GLY A 359 -33.22 -21.24 -8.73
CA GLY A 359 -32.09 -21.97 -9.31
C GLY A 359 -31.51 -21.27 -10.54
N TYR A 360 -32.35 -20.88 -11.50
CA TYR A 360 -31.91 -20.15 -12.70
C TYR A 360 -31.32 -18.77 -12.37
N ASP A 361 -31.90 -18.04 -11.43
CA ASP A 361 -31.36 -16.74 -11.02
C ASP A 361 -30.00 -16.88 -10.34
N GLN A 362 -29.81 -17.89 -9.49
CA GLN A 362 -28.52 -18.20 -8.87
C GLN A 362 -27.47 -18.62 -9.91
N GLU A 363 -27.84 -19.43 -10.89
CA GLU A 363 -26.93 -19.85 -11.97
C GLU A 363 -26.51 -18.65 -12.83
N ARG A 364 -27.46 -17.79 -13.18
CA ARG A 364 -27.21 -16.55 -13.93
C ARG A 364 -26.29 -15.59 -13.16
N GLU A 365 -26.51 -15.42 -11.86
CA GLU A 365 -25.61 -14.64 -11.01
C GLU A 365 -24.22 -15.26 -10.93
N ALA A 366 -24.13 -16.59 -10.79
CA ALA A 366 -22.86 -17.29 -10.76
C ALA A 366 -22.08 -17.12 -12.07
N GLN A 367 -22.76 -17.18 -13.21
CA GLN A 367 -22.17 -16.92 -14.52
C GLN A 367 -21.66 -15.48 -14.62
N LYS A 368 -22.48 -14.48 -14.24
CA LYS A 368 -22.07 -13.07 -14.24
C LYS A 368 -20.83 -12.83 -13.37
N ARG A 369 -20.74 -13.47 -12.19
CA ARG A 369 -19.56 -13.39 -11.33
C ARG A 369 -18.31 -14.04 -11.95
N ARG A 370 -18.46 -15.09 -12.77
CA ARG A 370 -17.34 -15.70 -13.50
C ARG A 370 -16.84 -14.77 -14.60
N GLU A 371 -17.75 -14.19 -15.38
CA GLU A 371 -17.44 -13.23 -16.43
C GLU A 371 -16.76 -11.97 -15.86
N GLU A 372 -17.28 -11.42 -14.74
CA GLU A 372 -16.66 -10.28 -14.05
C GLU A 372 -15.24 -10.60 -13.56
N LYS A 373 -15.01 -11.79 -12.99
CA LYS A 373 -13.67 -12.24 -12.57
C LYS A 373 -12.72 -12.41 -13.75
N GLU A 374 -13.21 -12.91 -14.88
CA GLU A 374 -12.42 -13.05 -16.10
C GLU A 374 -12.03 -11.68 -16.68
N HIS A 375 -12.97 -10.75 -16.74
CA HIS A 375 -12.70 -9.36 -17.14
C HIS A 375 -11.70 -8.68 -16.21
N GLU A 376 -11.81 -8.87 -14.89
CA GLU A 376 -10.87 -8.32 -13.93
C GLU A 376 -9.46 -8.92 -14.11
N ALA A 377 -9.37 -10.24 -14.34
CA ALA A 377 -8.11 -10.91 -14.63
C ALA A 377 -7.47 -10.42 -15.94
N LYS A 378 -8.28 -10.18 -16.98
CA LYS A 378 -7.83 -9.60 -18.25
C LYS A 378 -7.27 -8.19 -18.06
N ARG A 379 -7.98 -7.32 -17.32
CA ARG A 379 -7.52 -5.97 -17.00
C ARG A 379 -6.20 -5.99 -16.22
N LYS A 380 -6.06 -6.88 -15.24
CA LYS A 380 -4.81 -7.04 -14.47
C LYS A 380 -3.63 -7.46 -15.35
N ARG A 381 -3.83 -8.38 -16.30
CA ARG A 381 -2.79 -8.79 -17.27
C ARG A 381 -2.40 -7.65 -18.20
N GLU A 382 -3.35 -6.82 -18.62
CA GLU A 382 -3.09 -5.65 -19.46
C GLU A 382 -2.32 -4.57 -18.69
N GLU A 383 -2.74 -4.24 -17.46
CA GLU A 383 -1.99 -3.34 -16.58
C GLU A 383 -0.56 -3.83 -16.30
N GLU A 384 -0.34 -5.15 -16.18
CA GLU A 384 0.98 -5.73 -16.01
C GLU A 384 1.84 -5.60 -17.27
N LYS A 385 1.28 -5.83 -18.45
CA LYS A 385 1.95 -5.59 -19.74
C LYS A 385 2.36 -4.12 -19.90
N ASP A 386 1.50 -3.18 -19.51
CA ASP A 386 1.82 -1.75 -19.56
C ASP A 386 2.95 -1.38 -18.60
N ARG A 387 2.95 -1.95 -17.39
CA ARG A 387 4.05 -1.77 -16.43
C ARG A 387 5.36 -2.35 -16.96
N GLU A 388 5.32 -3.51 -17.60
CA GLU A 388 6.51 -4.11 -18.21
C GLU A 388 7.03 -3.27 -19.39
N ALA A 389 6.14 -2.79 -20.27
CA ALA A 389 6.49 -1.90 -21.38
C ALA A 389 7.10 -0.59 -20.89
N LYS A 390 6.56 -0.02 -19.80
CA LYS A 390 7.14 1.17 -19.16
C LYS A 390 8.55 0.90 -18.63
N ARG A 391 8.79 -0.22 -17.95
CA ARG A 391 10.12 -0.62 -17.47
C ARG A 391 11.11 -0.81 -18.62
N LYS A 392 10.68 -1.39 -19.75
CA LYS A 392 11.52 -1.53 -20.95
C LYS A 392 11.93 -0.17 -21.52
N ARG A 393 10.98 0.77 -21.66
CA ARG A 393 11.27 2.15 -22.11
C ARG A 393 12.20 2.90 -21.16
N GLU A 394 12.04 2.74 -19.85
CA GLU A 394 12.92 3.36 -18.85
C GLU A 394 14.35 2.77 -18.93
N ALA A 395 14.48 1.44 -19.06
CA ALA A 395 15.77 0.79 -19.22
C ALA A 395 16.47 1.19 -20.54
N GLU A 396 15.71 1.38 -21.62
CA GLU A 396 16.24 1.87 -22.90
C GLU A 396 16.76 3.31 -22.79
N LYS A 397 15.99 4.21 -22.17
CA LYS A 397 16.44 5.59 -21.88
C LYS A 397 17.70 5.62 -21.00
N GLU A 398 17.81 4.70 -20.03
CA GLU A 398 19.01 4.60 -19.20
C GLU A 398 20.23 4.14 -20.01
N ARG A 399 20.06 3.19 -20.94
CA ARG A 399 21.12 2.75 -21.86
C ARG A 399 21.57 3.89 -22.79
N GLU A 400 20.63 4.63 -23.35
CA GLU A 400 20.93 5.80 -24.21
C GLU A 400 21.66 6.89 -23.42
N ALA A 401 21.22 7.19 -22.20
CA ALA A 401 21.89 8.16 -21.33
C ALA A 401 23.31 7.71 -20.97
N ARG A 402 23.54 6.41 -20.80
CA ARG A 402 24.87 5.86 -20.56
C ARG A 402 25.77 6.00 -21.79
N GLN A 403 25.26 5.69 -22.99
CA GLN A 403 26.01 5.88 -24.24
C GLN A 403 26.41 7.35 -24.44
N ARG A 404 25.49 8.29 -24.23
CA ARG A 404 25.80 9.74 -24.31
C ARG A 404 26.92 10.16 -23.36
N ARG A 405 26.93 9.64 -22.12
CA ARG A 405 28.00 9.90 -21.15
C ARG A 405 29.34 9.29 -21.56
N GLU A 406 29.32 8.14 -22.23
CA GLU A 406 30.53 7.50 -22.75
C GLU A 406 31.09 8.29 -23.95
N GLU A 407 30.24 8.72 -24.89
CA GLU A 407 30.61 9.60 -26.00
C GLU A 407 31.15 10.97 -25.53
N GLU A 408 30.52 11.57 -24.52
CA GLU A 408 30.98 12.84 -23.94
C GLU A 408 32.38 12.71 -23.33
N LYS A 409 32.64 11.62 -22.59
CA LYS A 409 33.98 11.33 -22.06
C LYS A 409 35.00 11.13 -23.17
N GLU A 410 34.62 10.47 -24.26
CA GLU A 410 35.51 10.28 -25.40
C GLU A 410 35.86 11.61 -26.08
N ARG A 411 34.88 12.50 -26.27
CA ARG A 411 35.11 13.87 -26.76
C ARG A 411 36.04 14.66 -25.83
N GLU A 412 35.84 14.56 -24.51
CA GLU A 412 36.72 15.21 -23.53
C GLU A 412 38.17 14.68 -23.63
N ILE A 413 38.35 13.36 -23.78
CA ILE A 413 39.67 12.75 -23.97
C ILE A 413 40.32 13.23 -25.27
N GLN A 414 39.58 13.33 -26.38
CA GLN A 414 40.08 13.85 -27.64
C GLN A 414 40.50 15.32 -27.53
N GLN A 415 39.69 16.15 -26.85
CA GLN A 415 40.04 17.55 -26.59
C GLN A 415 41.32 17.67 -25.75
N ARG A 416 41.45 16.86 -24.68
CA ARG A 416 42.68 16.83 -23.87
C ARG A 416 43.91 16.45 -24.68
N ARG A 417 43.80 15.45 -25.56
CA ARG A 417 44.89 15.05 -26.48
C ARG A 417 45.28 16.18 -27.42
N LYS A 418 44.30 16.91 -27.99
CA LYS A 418 44.55 18.05 -28.87
C LYS A 418 45.28 19.18 -28.14
N VAL A 419 44.82 19.55 -26.94
CA VAL A 419 45.48 20.57 -26.10
C VAL A 419 46.89 20.15 -25.71
N GLU A 420 47.10 18.87 -25.39
CA GLU A 420 48.44 18.34 -25.09
C GLU A 420 49.37 18.40 -26.31
N GLN A 421 48.86 18.11 -27.51
CA GLN A 421 49.62 18.22 -28.75
C GLN A 421 49.98 19.68 -29.06
N GLU A 422 49.03 20.61 -28.99
CA GLU A 422 49.28 22.05 -29.16
C GLU A 422 50.31 22.57 -28.14
N ARG A 423 50.28 22.06 -26.90
CA ARG A 423 51.28 22.40 -25.89
C ARG A 423 52.68 21.91 -26.28
N LYS A 424 52.81 20.66 -26.77
CA LYS A 424 54.08 20.10 -27.24
C LYS A 424 54.63 20.88 -28.43
N GLU A 425 53.77 21.28 -29.37
CA GLU A 425 54.16 22.11 -30.53
C GLU A 425 54.68 23.48 -30.07
N ARG A 426 54.00 24.15 -29.13
CA ARG A 426 54.48 25.42 -28.54
C ARG A 426 55.79 25.27 -27.76
N GLU A 427 56.00 24.15 -27.08
CA GLU A 427 57.25 23.87 -26.38
C GLU A 427 58.39 23.67 -27.40
N ALA A 428 58.17 22.95 -28.50
CA ALA A 428 59.15 22.80 -29.59
C ALA A 428 59.45 24.12 -30.32
N GLU A 429 58.45 24.98 -30.56
CA GLU A 429 58.67 26.33 -31.11
C GLU A 429 59.51 27.20 -30.16
N LYS A 430 59.32 27.08 -28.85
CA LYS A 430 60.14 27.77 -27.86
C LYS A 430 61.58 27.27 -27.84
N GLU A 431 61.80 25.96 -27.95
CA GLU A 431 63.14 25.39 -28.04
C GLU A 431 63.86 25.86 -29.31
N THR A 432 63.23 25.77 -30.47
CA THR A 432 63.85 26.22 -31.74
C THR A 432 64.11 27.73 -31.77
N THR A 433 63.26 28.55 -31.15
CA THR A 433 63.51 30.00 -31.03
C THR A 433 64.60 30.33 -30.01
N ALA A 434 64.71 29.56 -28.92
CA ALA A 434 65.80 29.68 -27.96
C ALA A 434 67.15 29.29 -28.60
N GLU A 435 67.21 28.19 -29.34
CA GLU A 435 68.39 27.76 -30.09
C GLU A 435 68.83 28.80 -31.12
N LYS A 436 67.89 29.38 -31.89
CA LYS A 436 68.19 30.47 -32.82
C LYS A 436 68.76 31.70 -32.12
N LYS A 437 68.17 32.12 -30.99
CA LYS A 437 68.69 33.24 -30.19
C LYS A 437 70.06 32.96 -29.61
N GLN A 438 70.32 31.72 -29.18
CA GLN A 438 71.63 31.32 -28.68
C GLN A 438 72.69 31.31 -29.80
N ALA A 439 72.37 30.76 -30.98
CA ALA A 439 73.25 30.81 -32.14
C ALA A 439 73.51 32.25 -32.64
N GLU A 440 72.51 33.15 -32.54
CA GLU A 440 72.67 34.57 -32.87
C GLU A 440 73.55 35.29 -31.84
N LYS A 441 73.41 34.96 -30.55
CA LYS A 441 74.28 35.47 -29.49
C LYS A 441 75.74 35.01 -29.69
N GLU A 442 75.96 33.74 -30.03
CA GLU A 442 77.30 33.21 -30.36
C GLU A 442 77.90 33.88 -31.62
N LYS A 443 77.06 34.22 -32.62
CA LYS A 443 77.49 35.03 -33.79
C LYS A 443 77.83 36.47 -33.43
N GLN A 444 77.14 37.08 -32.46
CA GLN A 444 77.46 38.42 -31.98
C GLN A 444 78.73 38.42 -31.12
N GLU A 445 78.93 37.42 -30.26
CA GLU A 445 80.14 37.27 -29.44
C GLU A 445 81.40 37.00 -30.29
N THR A 446 81.28 36.23 -31.38
CA THR A 446 82.37 36.07 -32.37
C THR A 446 82.64 37.34 -33.20
N LYS A 447 81.65 38.22 -33.36
CA LYS A 447 81.82 39.52 -34.04
C LYS A 447 82.45 40.57 -33.12
N VAL A 448 82.10 40.58 -31.83
CA VAL A 448 82.70 41.50 -30.84
C VAL A 448 84.16 41.17 -30.58
N THR A 449 84.53 39.88 -30.51
CA THR A 449 85.93 39.45 -30.38
C THR A 449 86.79 39.73 -31.61
N SER A 450 86.21 39.82 -32.82
CA SER A 450 86.96 40.26 -34.02
C SER A 450 87.10 41.79 -34.13
N THR A 451 86.27 42.57 -33.42
CA THR A 451 86.28 44.04 -33.53
C THR A 451 87.15 44.68 -32.43
N GLU A 452 87.26 44.07 -31.25
CA GLU A 452 88.09 44.59 -30.14
C GLU A 452 89.60 44.41 -30.34
N LEU A 453 90.05 43.49 -31.20
CA LEU A 453 91.46 43.35 -31.59
C LEU A 453 91.91 44.36 -32.67
N SER A 454 90.97 45.04 -33.33
CA SER A 454 91.28 46.02 -34.40
C SER A 454 91.30 47.49 -33.93
N ASN A 455 90.65 47.79 -32.81
CA ASN A 455 90.50 49.17 -32.32
C ASN A 455 91.53 49.60 -31.27
N THR A 456 92.21 48.66 -30.61
CA THR A 456 93.28 48.97 -29.64
C THR A 456 94.62 49.22 -30.34
N THR A 457 94.91 48.49 -31.42
CA THR A 457 96.13 48.66 -32.22
C THR A 457 96.14 49.96 -33.02
N SER A 458 94.98 50.44 -33.50
CA SER A 458 94.91 51.69 -34.27
C SER A 458 95.09 52.94 -33.41
N LYS A 459 94.68 52.93 -32.15
CA LYS A 459 94.84 54.08 -31.24
C LYS A 459 96.29 54.22 -30.74
N GLU A 460 96.94 53.11 -30.43
CA GLU A 460 98.35 53.13 -30.00
C GLU A 460 99.29 53.58 -31.15
N LEU A 461 99.00 53.18 -32.39
CA LEU A 461 99.74 53.65 -33.56
C LEU A 461 99.56 55.15 -33.81
N GLN A 462 98.36 55.68 -33.62
CA GLN A 462 98.09 57.11 -33.78
C GLN A 462 98.83 57.95 -32.72
N ASP A 463 98.82 57.51 -31.46
CA ASP A 463 99.55 58.18 -30.37
C ASP A 463 101.08 58.19 -30.60
N ILE A 464 101.63 57.14 -31.23
CA ILE A 464 103.05 57.09 -31.59
C ILE A 464 103.37 58.09 -32.71
N ILE A 465 102.51 58.16 -33.75
CA ILE A 465 102.67 59.10 -34.87
C ILE A 465 102.59 60.55 -34.36
N ASP A 466 101.63 60.87 -33.50
CA ASP A 466 101.44 62.24 -33.01
C ASP A 466 102.63 62.69 -32.15
N ARG A 467 103.19 61.82 -31.30
CA ARG A 467 104.41 62.12 -30.53
C ARG A 467 105.62 62.33 -31.43
N PHE A 468 105.78 61.51 -32.46
CA PHE A 468 106.90 61.64 -33.40
C PHE A 468 106.81 62.95 -34.19
N THR A 469 105.60 63.31 -34.63
CA THR A 469 105.33 64.54 -35.38
C THR A 469 105.56 65.79 -34.52
N ALA A 470 105.15 65.74 -33.24
CA ALA A 470 105.40 66.81 -32.29
C ALA A 470 106.92 66.99 -32.02
N SER A 471 107.66 65.88 -31.91
CA SER A 471 109.12 65.91 -31.72
C SER A 471 109.84 66.56 -32.90
N ILE A 472 109.51 66.17 -34.14
CA ILE A 472 110.08 66.78 -35.35
C ILE A 472 109.73 68.26 -35.45
N SER A 473 108.49 68.63 -35.14
CA SER A 473 108.05 70.03 -35.19
C SER A 473 108.78 70.90 -34.18
N ALA A 474 109.05 70.39 -32.98
CA ALA A 474 109.84 71.08 -31.96
C ALA A 474 111.31 71.24 -32.40
N GLU A 475 111.87 70.24 -33.05
CA GLU A 475 113.24 70.27 -33.56
C GLU A 475 113.40 71.25 -34.75
N ILE A 476 112.42 71.32 -35.65
CA ILE A 476 112.34 72.34 -36.71
C ILE A 476 112.20 73.74 -36.12
N ALA A 477 111.38 73.91 -35.06
CA ALA A 477 111.24 75.20 -34.39
C ALA A 477 112.54 75.66 -33.73
N LEU A 478 113.30 74.74 -33.13
CA LEU A 478 114.63 75.03 -32.57
C LEU A 478 115.65 75.39 -33.66
N LEU A 479 115.64 74.69 -34.79
CA LEU A 479 116.50 75.03 -35.93
C LEU A 479 116.16 76.40 -36.52
N ASN A 480 114.87 76.73 -36.67
CA ASN A 480 114.45 78.04 -37.13
C ASN A 480 114.83 79.16 -36.14
N ALA A 481 114.79 78.90 -34.83
CA ALA A 481 115.24 79.84 -33.81
C ALA A 481 116.77 80.03 -33.82
N ALA A 482 117.55 78.99 -34.20
CA ALA A 482 119.00 79.05 -34.25
C ALA A 482 119.56 79.75 -35.50
N PHE A 483 118.80 79.77 -36.61
CA PHE A 483 119.26 80.33 -37.89
C PHE A 483 118.46 81.56 -38.39
N GLY A 484 117.35 81.90 -37.72
CA GLY A 484 116.49 83.03 -38.05
C GLY A 484 116.83 84.30 -37.26
N ASN A 485 118.03 84.86 -37.43
CA ASN A 485 118.32 86.28 -37.21
C ASN A 485 119.69 86.60 -37.83
N LYS A 486 119.66 87.05 -39.09
CA LYS A 486 120.69 87.88 -39.72
C LYS A 486 120.03 89.17 -40.16
#